data_AF-A0A4P2QHB0-F1
#
_entry.id   AF-A0A4P2QHB0-F1
#
_cell.length_a   1.000
_cell.length_b   1.000
_cell.length_c   1.000
_cell.angle_alpha   90.00
_cell.angle_beta   90.00
_cell.angle_gamma   90.00
#
_symmetry.space_group_name_H-M   'P 1'
#
loop_
_entity.id
_entity.type
_entity.pdbx_description
1 polymer ?
#
loop_
_entity_poly.entity_id
_entity_poly.type
_entity_poly.pdbx_seq_one_letter_code
_entity_poly.pdbx_strand_id
1 'polypeptide(L)'
;MMLLGLSLLACGDDDGKGGGDPGGTSNSAGGGGGSGGEGGGGGGPAELDPRVEACLRINACDADGGTPVGLQACLGHELDQRWAWATVGARRLGLAAMDCKLAAADCAGVRACTPAVEELGAACSERAGADLCEGDTWVICDDLGAPLAAMDCAAAGLSCMSDFVAGCGAEPCDYATTPAACDPDDADVLVECSPAGFLTRVHCPSQYNLVHVNGRDGEQVFSIAGETCGFDEQRGALGCVGTGEACPFFSQRCDGAVLETCAGGKLGRRDCAALEPAGQGCGFLQSGQLAGAASCGLVGGACDLGDDEACDGAVLRYCGWGEPAALDCRAAGYTGCATAAQGGRTVAYCTP
;
A
#
# COMPACT_ATOMS: atom_id res chain seq x y z
N MET A 1 -13.11 12.78 -39.59
CA MET A 1 -13.80 13.90 -38.91
C MET A 1 -14.65 13.25 -37.84
N MET A 2 -14.22 13.10 -36.59
CA MET A 2 -13.73 14.11 -35.63
C MET A 2 -12.58 13.47 -34.83
N LEU A 3 -11.47 14.19 -34.66
CA LEU A 3 -10.37 13.79 -33.79
C LEU A 3 -10.75 14.06 -32.33
N LEU A 4 -10.61 13.05 -31.47
CA LEU A 4 -10.57 13.21 -30.01
C LEU A 4 -9.39 12.36 -29.53
N GLY A 5 -8.25 13.02 -29.32
CA GLY A 5 -7.12 12.44 -28.61
C GLY A 5 -7.37 12.58 -27.12
N LEU A 6 -7.37 11.47 -26.39
CA LEU A 6 -7.20 11.49 -24.93
C LEU A 6 -5.72 11.32 -24.63
N SER A 7 -5.14 12.42 -24.17
CA SER A 7 -3.79 12.49 -23.62
C SER A 7 -3.75 11.82 -22.24
N LEU A 8 -2.72 11.02 -22.04
CA LEU A 8 -2.28 10.48 -20.75
C LEU A 8 -2.16 11.59 -19.70
N LEU A 9 -2.71 11.35 -18.51
CA LEU A 9 -2.59 12.22 -17.35
C LEU A 9 -1.24 11.99 -16.67
N ALA A 10 -0.31 12.90 -16.95
CA ALA A 10 0.80 13.27 -16.09
C ALA A 10 0.88 14.81 -16.03
N CYS A 11 1.38 15.31 -14.88
CA CYS A 11 1.81 16.67 -14.54
C CYS A 11 0.81 17.59 -13.79
N GLY A 12 1.25 18.05 -12.61
CA GLY A 12 0.86 19.33 -12.03
C GLY A 12 1.65 20.51 -12.63
N ASP A 13 1.17 21.75 -12.43
CA ASP A 13 1.79 22.79 -11.59
C ASP A 13 1.04 24.16 -11.65
N ASP A 14 1.09 24.85 -10.51
CA ASP A 14 0.99 26.29 -10.14
C ASP A 14 0.15 27.35 -10.92
N ASP A 15 -0.65 28.14 -10.17
CA ASP A 15 -0.37 29.56 -9.82
C ASP A 15 -1.57 30.23 -9.10
N GLY A 16 -1.35 30.81 -7.92
CA GLY A 16 -2.43 31.46 -7.14
C GLY A 16 -2.00 32.38 -6.00
N LYS A 17 -1.27 33.46 -6.31
CA LYS A 17 -0.97 34.57 -5.39
C LYS A 17 -2.23 35.29 -4.87
N GLY A 18 -2.30 35.48 -3.56
CA GLY A 18 -3.08 36.50 -2.85
C GLY A 18 -3.16 36.13 -1.36
N GLY A 19 -2.57 36.84 -0.40
CA GLY A 19 -2.57 38.28 -0.19
C GLY A 19 -3.56 38.60 0.92
N GLY A 20 -3.12 38.59 2.19
CA GLY A 20 -3.95 39.02 3.32
C GLY A 20 -3.44 38.59 4.71
N ASP A 21 -2.55 39.40 5.29
CA ASP A 21 -2.44 39.58 6.75
C ASP A 21 -2.95 41.01 7.02
N PRO A 22 -3.71 41.28 8.10
CA PRO A 22 -3.01 41.61 9.33
C PRO A 22 -3.70 41.12 10.62
N GLY A 23 -2.89 40.55 11.52
CA GLY A 23 -2.78 41.12 12.87
C GLY A 23 -3.24 40.24 14.03
N GLY A 24 -2.30 39.97 14.95
CA GLY A 24 -2.59 39.40 16.26
C GLY A 24 -1.33 39.15 17.09
N THR A 25 -0.77 40.22 17.65
CA THR A 25 0.37 40.23 18.58
C THR A 25 0.17 39.41 19.86
N SER A 26 1.20 38.72 20.33
CA SER A 26 1.71 38.89 21.72
C SER A 26 3.11 38.30 21.92
N ASN A 27 3.96 39.09 22.60
CA ASN A 27 5.30 38.78 23.09
C ASN A 27 5.29 37.66 24.14
N SER A 28 6.34 36.85 24.27
CA SER A 28 7.44 36.90 25.29
C SER A 28 8.13 35.52 25.27
N ALA A 29 9.35 35.21 25.71
CA ALA A 29 10.60 35.90 26.07
C ALA A 29 11.61 34.79 26.49
N GLY A 30 12.90 34.94 26.13
CA GLY A 30 14.08 34.32 26.78
C GLY A 30 14.31 32.80 26.50
N GLY A 31 15.51 32.27 26.31
CA GLY A 31 16.89 32.75 26.41
C GLY A 31 17.82 31.58 26.75
N GLY A 32 19.02 31.53 26.14
CA GLY A 32 20.15 30.64 26.48
C GLY A 32 20.14 29.31 25.71
N GLY A 33 21.16 28.90 24.96
CA GLY A 33 22.60 29.10 25.16
C GLY A 33 23.19 27.85 25.83
N GLY A 34 23.65 26.88 25.03
CA GLY A 34 24.25 25.64 25.53
C GLY A 34 25.03 24.93 24.42
N SER A 35 26.34 25.13 24.43
CA SER A 35 27.34 24.54 23.54
C SER A 35 27.95 23.29 24.19
N GLY A 36 28.37 22.32 23.37
CA GLY A 36 29.42 21.37 23.72
C GLY A 36 28.94 19.97 24.09
N GLY A 37 29.29 19.00 23.24
CA GLY A 37 29.07 17.59 23.48
C GLY A 37 29.59 16.73 22.33
N GLU A 38 30.88 16.87 21.99
CA GLU A 38 31.61 15.86 21.23
C GLU A 38 31.58 14.55 22.01
N GLY A 39 30.70 13.64 21.58
CA GLY A 39 30.60 12.28 22.09
C GLY A 39 31.03 11.31 21.01
N GLY A 40 32.35 11.17 20.82
CA GLY A 40 32.91 10.03 20.11
C GLY A 40 32.64 8.76 20.91
N GLY A 41 31.66 7.98 20.45
CA GLY A 41 31.38 6.63 20.93
C GLY A 41 31.47 5.68 19.75
N GLY A 42 32.47 4.79 19.77
CA GLY A 42 32.64 3.77 18.73
C GLY A 42 31.36 2.95 18.57
N GLY A 43 30.70 3.10 17.44
CA GLY A 43 29.58 2.27 17.03
C GLY A 43 30.07 1.30 15.98
N GLY A 44 29.81 0.00 16.18
CA GLY A 44 29.57 -0.85 15.02
C GLY A 44 28.45 -0.24 14.16
N PRO A 45 28.26 -0.69 12.91
CA PRO A 45 27.13 -0.22 12.11
C PRO A 45 25.86 -0.32 12.97
N ALA A 46 25.15 0.79 13.12
CA ALA A 46 23.87 0.79 13.80
C ALA A 46 23.01 -0.28 13.12
N GLU A 47 22.42 -1.16 13.92
CA GLU A 47 21.58 -2.24 13.39
C GLU A 47 20.43 -1.57 12.62
N LEU A 48 20.36 -1.87 11.32
CA LEU A 48 19.31 -1.32 10.47
C LEU A 48 17.99 -1.95 10.87
N ASP A 49 16.92 -1.16 10.77
CA ASP A 49 15.58 -1.71 10.86
C ASP A 49 15.42 -2.84 9.81
N PRO A 50 14.94 -4.04 10.19
CA PRO A 50 14.87 -5.18 9.28
C PRO A 50 14.03 -4.92 8.03
N ARG A 51 13.00 -4.06 8.15
CA ARG A 51 12.15 -3.70 7.02
C ARG A 51 12.90 -2.77 6.07
N VAL A 52 13.63 -1.79 6.60
CA VAL A 52 14.53 -0.94 5.81
C VAL A 52 15.58 -1.81 5.09
N GLU A 53 16.23 -2.74 5.78
CA GLU A 53 17.22 -3.65 5.19
C GLU A 53 16.63 -4.47 4.03
N ALA A 54 15.45 -5.06 4.23
CA ALA A 54 14.75 -5.80 3.17
C ALA A 54 14.43 -4.90 1.96
N CYS A 55 13.96 -3.68 2.20
CA CYS A 55 13.65 -2.74 1.13
C CYS A 55 14.90 -2.26 0.37
N LEU A 56 16.04 -2.09 1.03
CA LEU A 56 17.31 -1.79 0.36
C LEU A 56 17.75 -2.93 -0.55
N ARG A 57 17.67 -4.17 -0.07
CA ARG A 57 17.94 -5.37 -0.86
C ARG A 57 17.06 -5.39 -2.12
N ILE A 58 15.75 -5.25 -1.95
CA ILE A 58 14.80 -5.28 -3.06
C ILE A 58 15.16 -4.22 -4.11
N ASN A 59 15.38 -2.98 -3.68
CA ASN A 59 15.72 -1.89 -4.57
C ASN A 59 17.04 -2.11 -5.33
N ALA A 60 18.07 -2.60 -4.65
CA ALA A 60 19.35 -2.92 -5.29
C ALA A 60 19.19 -4.04 -6.33
N CYS A 61 18.44 -5.10 -5.99
CA CYS A 61 18.17 -6.23 -6.89
C CYS A 61 17.32 -5.85 -8.11
N ASP A 62 16.34 -4.96 -7.92
CA ASP A 62 15.48 -4.44 -8.98
C ASP A 62 16.25 -3.50 -9.91
N ALA A 63 17.14 -2.65 -9.39
CA ALA A 63 17.96 -1.76 -10.21
C ALA A 63 18.88 -2.51 -11.19
N ASP A 64 19.40 -3.68 -10.80
CA ASP A 64 20.19 -4.55 -11.68
C ASP A 64 19.37 -5.17 -12.82
N GLY A 65 18.05 -5.29 -12.65
CA GLY A 65 17.13 -5.95 -13.59
C GLY A 65 16.08 -5.03 -14.23
N GLY A 66 16.04 -3.75 -13.87
CA GLY A 66 14.94 -2.85 -14.22
C GLY A 66 14.92 -1.56 -13.39
N THR A 67 13.71 -1.05 -13.14
CA THR A 67 13.52 0.18 -12.35
C THR A 67 13.30 -0.19 -10.87
N PRO A 68 14.11 0.33 -9.93
CA PRO A 68 13.90 0.12 -8.50
C PRO A 68 12.55 0.67 -8.05
N VAL A 69 11.96 0.09 -7.01
CA VAL A 69 10.62 0.48 -6.50
C VAL A 69 10.64 1.76 -5.64
N GLY A 70 11.81 2.16 -5.14
CA GLY A 70 11.99 3.16 -4.10
C GLY A 70 11.85 2.60 -2.68
N LEU A 71 12.59 3.19 -1.74
CA LEU A 71 12.58 2.76 -0.34
C LEU A 71 11.21 3.04 0.29
N GLN A 72 10.66 4.24 0.08
CA GLN A 72 9.40 4.66 0.68
C GLN A 72 8.20 3.89 0.14
N ALA A 73 8.19 3.49 -1.13
CA ALA A 73 7.12 2.65 -1.68
C ALA A 73 7.15 1.24 -1.06
N CYS A 74 8.35 0.68 -0.84
CA CYS A 74 8.50 -0.59 -0.14
C CYS A 74 8.11 -0.50 1.35
N LEU A 75 8.37 0.63 2.02
CA LEU A 75 7.86 0.89 3.38
C LEU A 75 6.33 1.04 3.37
N GLY A 76 5.80 1.87 2.47
CA GLY A 76 4.37 2.15 2.32
C GLY A 76 3.51 0.91 2.09
N HIS A 77 4.09 -0.15 1.49
CA HIS A 77 3.45 -1.46 1.38
C HIS A 77 2.86 -1.99 2.69
N GLU A 78 3.49 -1.73 3.84
CA GLU A 78 2.97 -2.17 5.13
C GLU A 78 1.64 -1.49 5.49
N LEU A 79 1.47 -0.22 5.10
CA LEU A 79 0.22 0.51 5.27
C LEU A 79 -0.83 0.06 4.23
N ASP A 80 -0.38 -0.17 2.98
CA ASP A 80 -1.25 -0.59 1.89
C ASP A 80 -1.75 -2.04 2.03
N GLN A 81 -1.00 -2.92 2.70
CA GLN A 81 -1.39 -4.32 2.92
C GLN A 81 -2.70 -4.47 3.67
N ARG A 82 -3.05 -3.48 4.50
CA ARG A 82 -4.35 -3.45 5.20
C ARG A 82 -5.52 -3.24 4.27
N TRP A 83 -5.27 -2.77 3.05
CA TRP A 83 -6.25 -2.58 2.01
C TRP A 83 -6.23 -3.71 0.98
N ALA A 84 -5.44 -4.75 1.18
CA ALA A 84 -5.34 -5.87 0.24
C ALA A 84 -6.71 -6.51 -0.04
N TRP A 85 -7.56 -6.61 0.99
CA TRP A 85 -8.93 -7.14 0.85
C TRP A 85 -9.83 -6.27 -0.05
N ALA A 86 -9.68 -4.95 -0.01
CA ALA A 86 -10.52 -4.00 -0.74
C ALA A 86 -9.98 -3.66 -2.14
N THR A 87 -8.81 -4.19 -2.50
CA THR A 87 -8.05 -3.78 -3.69
C THR A 87 -8.13 -4.83 -4.78
N VAL A 88 -8.25 -4.37 -6.04
CA VAL A 88 -8.29 -5.21 -7.25
C VAL A 88 -7.31 -4.69 -8.30
N GLY A 89 -7.13 -5.44 -9.40
CA GLY A 89 -6.33 -5.04 -10.56
C GLY A 89 -4.88 -4.71 -10.21
N ALA A 90 -4.33 -3.67 -10.84
CA ALA A 90 -2.89 -3.36 -10.80
C ALA A 90 -2.36 -3.08 -9.40
N ARG A 91 -3.18 -2.48 -8.53
CA ARG A 91 -2.76 -2.24 -7.16
C ARG A 91 -2.72 -3.55 -6.35
N ARG A 92 -3.65 -4.50 -6.59
CA ARG A 92 -3.62 -5.80 -5.91
C ARG A 92 -2.43 -6.63 -6.38
N LEU A 93 -2.12 -6.57 -7.68
CA LEU A 93 -0.93 -7.18 -8.27
C LEU A 93 0.34 -6.59 -7.64
N GLY A 94 0.44 -5.26 -7.54
CA GLY A 94 1.58 -4.60 -6.89
C GLY A 94 1.80 -5.05 -5.44
N LEU A 95 0.72 -5.18 -4.66
CA LEU A 95 0.78 -5.72 -3.30
C LEU A 95 1.32 -7.16 -3.28
N ALA A 96 0.75 -8.05 -4.11
CA ALA A 96 1.19 -9.44 -4.16
C ALA A 96 2.65 -9.57 -4.62
N ALA A 97 3.07 -8.77 -5.60
CA ALA A 97 4.43 -8.75 -6.10
C ALA A 97 5.42 -8.30 -5.01
N MET A 98 5.06 -7.26 -4.24
CA MET A 98 5.89 -6.81 -3.13
C MET A 98 5.97 -7.84 -1.99
N ASP A 99 4.88 -8.56 -1.68
CA ASP A 99 4.93 -9.68 -0.72
C ASP A 99 5.92 -10.77 -1.16
N CYS A 100 5.89 -11.13 -2.45
CA CYS A 100 6.85 -12.07 -3.03
C CYS A 100 8.29 -11.55 -2.88
N LYS A 101 8.54 -10.28 -3.20
CA LYS A 101 9.88 -9.67 -3.10
C LYS A 101 10.39 -9.61 -1.66
N LEU A 102 9.52 -9.34 -0.70
CA LEU A 102 9.86 -9.34 0.72
C LEU A 102 10.19 -10.73 1.25
N ALA A 103 9.50 -11.76 0.76
CA ALA A 103 9.77 -13.16 1.09
C ALA A 103 11.03 -13.72 0.41
N ALA A 104 11.47 -13.12 -0.70
CA ALA A 104 12.65 -13.56 -1.43
C ALA A 104 13.96 -13.35 -0.64
N ALA A 105 14.80 -14.38 -0.61
CA ALA A 105 16.08 -14.38 0.13
C ALA A 105 17.22 -13.68 -0.63
N ASP A 106 17.14 -13.61 -1.96
CA ASP A 106 18.19 -13.08 -2.82
C ASP A 106 17.63 -12.35 -4.05
N CYS A 107 18.54 -11.75 -4.84
CA CYS A 107 18.14 -11.00 -6.03
C CYS A 107 17.55 -11.86 -7.15
N ALA A 108 17.85 -13.16 -7.20
CA ALA A 108 17.21 -14.04 -8.17
C ALA A 108 15.73 -14.22 -7.82
N GLY A 109 15.41 -14.43 -6.54
CA GLY A 109 14.03 -14.48 -6.04
C GLY A 109 13.28 -13.17 -6.23
N VAL A 110 13.90 -12.02 -5.88
CA VAL A 110 13.27 -10.69 -6.06
C VAL A 110 12.87 -10.45 -7.52
N ARG A 111 13.77 -10.73 -8.46
CA ARG A 111 13.52 -10.54 -9.89
C ARG A 111 12.52 -11.55 -10.45
N ALA A 112 12.47 -12.76 -9.90
CA ALA A 112 11.48 -13.76 -10.32
C ALA A 112 10.04 -13.28 -10.05
N CYS A 113 9.81 -12.52 -8.96
CA CYS A 113 8.47 -12.05 -8.60
C CYS A 113 7.82 -11.13 -9.64
N THR A 114 8.62 -10.34 -10.39
CA THR A 114 8.11 -9.40 -11.40
C THR A 114 8.83 -9.65 -12.73
N PRO A 115 8.29 -10.56 -13.58
CA PRO A 115 8.88 -10.85 -14.88
C PRO A 115 8.83 -9.63 -15.81
N ALA A 116 9.68 -9.64 -16.84
CA ALA A 116 9.72 -8.57 -17.85
C ALA A 116 8.41 -8.54 -18.65
N VAL A 117 7.68 -7.43 -18.57
CA VAL A 117 6.34 -7.30 -19.16
C VAL A 117 6.37 -7.38 -20.68
N GLU A 118 7.46 -6.99 -21.33
CA GLU A 118 7.63 -7.01 -22.78
C GLU A 118 7.51 -8.42 -23.37
N GLU A 119 7.86 -9.45 -22.59
CA GLU A 119 7.74 -10.86 -22.98
C GLU A 119 6.29 -11.34 -23.03
N LEU A 120 5.36 -10.60 -22.41
CA LEU A 120 3.94 -10.95 -22.26
C LEU A 120 3.05 -10.25 -23.31
N GLY A 121 3.64 -9.57 -24.29
CA GLY A 121 2.88 -8.84 -25.32
C GLY A 121 1.86 -9.70 -26.08
N ALA A 122 2.19 -10.97 -26.34
CA ALA A 122 1.29 -11.90 -27.01
C ALA A 122 0.06 -12.27 -26.16
N ALA A 123 0.21 -12.33 -24.83
CA ALA A 123 -0.92 -12.63 -23.94
C ALA A 123 -1.94 -11.48 -23.93
N CYS A 124 -1.47 -10.24 -24.05
CA CYS A 124 -2.31 -9.04 -24.03
C CYS A 124 -2.86 -8.61 -25.39
N SER A 125 -2.20 -8.92 -26.51
CA SER A 125 -2.56 -8.36 -27.82
C SER A 125 -3.97 -8.68 -28.31
N GLU A 126 -4.56 -9.79 -27.85
CA GLU A 126 -5.92 -10.20 -28.18
C GLU A 126 -6.92 -9.97 -27.03
N ARG A 127 -6.45 -9.40 -25.91
CA ARG A 127 -7.16 -9.30 -24.64
C ARG A 127 -6.93 -7.92 -24.00
N ALA A 128 -7.21 -6.87 -24.77
CA ALA A 128 -7.13 -5.49 -24.27
C ALA A 128 -8.02 -5.27 -23.03
N GLY A 129 -7.48 -4.58 -22.03
CA GLY A 129 -8.12 -4.29 -20.75
C GLY A 129 -8.29 -5.52 -19.84
N ALA A 130 -7.70 -6.66 -20.19
CA ALA A 130 -7.89 -7.90 -19.45
C ALA A 130 -6.97 -8.01 -18.24
N ASP A 131 -7.49 -8.75 -17.26
CA ASP A 131 -6.80 -9.24 -16.07
C ASP A 131 -6.76 -10.77 -16.19
N LEU A 132 -5.59 -11.36 -16.45
CA LEU A 132 -5.48 -12.74 -16.93
C LEU A 132 -4.34 -13.54 -16.28
N CYS A 133 -4.44 -14.87 -16.42
CA CYS A 133 -3.35 -15.80 -16.14
C CYS A 133 -2.74 -16.34 -17.44
N GLU A 134 -1.43 -16.22 -17.58
CA GLU A 134 -0.61 -16.89 -18.60
C GLU A 134 0.28 -17.92 -17.90
N GLY A 135 -0.19 -19.17 -17.85
CA GLY A 135 0.36 -20.17 -16.93
C GLY A 135 0.19 -19.72 -15.47
N ASP A 136 1.27 -19.73 -14.71
CA ASP A 136 1.32 -19.20 -13.33
C ASP A 136 1.66 -17.70 -13.26
N THR A 137 1.71 -16.99 -14.40
CA THR A 137 1.95 -15.55 -14.42
C THR A 137 0.62 -14.80 -14.41
N TRP A 138 0.43 -13.94 -13.42
CA TRP A 138 -0.66 -12.98 -13.38
C TRP A 138 -0.28 -11.75 -14.20
N VAL A 139 -1.08 -11.39 -15.22
CA VAL A 139 -0.81 -10.31 -16.16
C VAL A 139 -1.98 -9.33 -16.25
N ILE A 140 -1.68 -8.04 -16.25
CA ILE A 140 -2.64 -6.97 -16.50
C ILE A 140 -2.32 -6.29 -17.82
N CYS A 141 -3.33 -6.17 -18.67
CA CYS A 141 -3.22 -5.58 -20.00
C CYS A 141 -3.93 -4.21 -20.04
N ASP A 142 -3.37 -3.24 -20.77
CA ASP A 142 -4.02 -1.96 -21.03
C ASP A 142 -5.14 -2.09 -22.06
N ASP A 143 -5.92 -1.02 -22.22
CA ASP A 143 -7.02 -0.92 -23.18
C ASP A 143 -6.58 -1.00 -24.65
N LEU A 144 -5.28 -0.98 -24.93
CA LEU A 144 -4.70 -1.13 -26.27
C LEU A 144 -4.08 -2.51 -26.50
N GLY A 145 -4.11 -3.40 -25.49
CA GLY A 145 -3.56 -4.75 -25.56
C GLY A 145 -2.06 -4.83 -25.31
N ALA A 146 -1.44 -3.82 -24.68
CA ALA A 146 -0.07 -3.89 -24.19
C ALA A 146 -0.04 -4.35 -22.72
N PRO A 147 0.98 -5.13 -22.30
CA PRO A 147 1.12 -5.55 -20.91
C PRO A 147 1.54 -4.35 -20.04
N LEU A 148 0.81 -4.12 -18.94
CA LEU A 148 1.05 -3.05 -17.98
C LEU A 148 1.86 -3.51 -16.77
N ALA A 149 1.53 -4.69 -16.25
CA ALA A 149 2.15 -5.24 -15.06
C ALA A 149 2.02 -6.76 -15.06
N ALA A 150 2.98 -7.43 -14.42
CA ALA A 150 2.95 -8.87 -14.26
C ALA A 150 3.58 -9.31 -12.94
N MET A 151 3.11 -10.44 -12.43
CA MET A 151 3.68 -11.14 -11.29
C MET A 151 3.76 -12.63 -11.60
N ASP A 152 4.89 -13.26 -11.29
CA ASP A 152 5.01 -14.72 -11.30
C ASP A 152 4.48 -15.28 -9.97
N CYS A 153 3.30 -15.90 -9.99
CA CYS A 153 2.72 -16.51 -8.80
C CYS A 153 3.57 -17.68 -8.30
N ALA A 154 4.22 -18.43 -9.20
CA ALA A 154 5.04 -19.58 -8.82
C ALA A 154 6.31 -19.16 -8.06
N ALA A 155 6.84 -17.96 -8.34
CA ALA A 155 7.93 -17.38 -7.55
C ALA A 155 7.54 -17.15 -6.07
N ALA A 156 6.25 -16.94 -5.79
CA ALA A 156 5.69 -16.86 -4.45
C ALA A 156 5.24 -18.21 -3.88
N GLY A 157 5.42 -19.32 -4.61
CA GLY A 157 4.89 -20.64 -4.25
C GLY A 157 3.37 -20.74 -4.38
N LEU A 158 2.76 -19.89 -5.22
CA LEU A 158 1.33 -19.81 -5.48
C LEU A 158 1.01 -20.21 -6.93
N SER A 159 -0.27 -20.38 -7.23
CA SER A 159 -0.76 -20.58 -8.60
C SER A 159 -1.56 -19.36 -9.05
N CYS A 160 -1.59 -19.12 -10.37
CA CYS A 160 -2.49 -18.13 -10.95
C CYS A 160 -3.82 -18.78 -11.34
N MET A 161 -4.93 -18.19 -10.90
CA MET A 161 -6.27 -18.51 -11.40
C MET A 161 -7.05 -17.23 -11.71
N SER A 162 -8.06 -17.36 -12.57
CA SER A 162 -8.96 -16.29 -12.97
C SER A 162 -10.39 -16.83 -13.04
N ASP A 163 -11.12 -16.75 -11.94
CA ASP A 163 -12.56 -17.05 -11.92
C ASP A 163 -13.36 -15.84 -12.44
N PHE A 164 -13.28 -14.71 -11.72
CA PHE A 164 -13.83 -13.41 -12.16
C PHE A 164 -12.76 -12.39 -12.51
N VAL A 165 -11.66 -12.37 -11.77
CA VAL A 165 -10.44 -11.57 -12.01
C VAL A 165 -9.24 -12.48 -11.79
N ALA A 166 -8.09 -12.19 -12.40
CA ALA A 166 -6.90 -12.99 -12.13
C ALA A 166 -6.27 -12.64 -10.78
N GLY A 167 -5.55 -13.60 -10.21
CA GLY A 167 -4.82 -13.40 -8.96
C GLY A 167 -4.00 -14.63 -8.56
N CYS A 168 -3.05 -14.42 -7.65
CA CYS A 168 -2.25 -15.49 -7.08
C CYS A 168 -2.88 -16.02 -5.79
N GLY A 169 -2.93 -17.35 -5.63
CA GLY A 169 -3.36 -18.00 -4.40
C GLY A 169 -2.96 -19.47 -4.31
N ALA A 170 -3.25 -20.10 -3.17
CA ALA A 170 -2.79 -21.46 -2.86
C ALA A 170 -3.93 -22.49 -2.80
N GLU A 171 -5.06 -22.13 -2.18
CA GLU A 171 -6.17 -23.05 -1.90
C GLU A 171 -7.36 -22.70 -2.81
N PRO A 172 -7.65 -23.47 -3.88
CA PRO A 172 -8.73 -23.16 -4.79
C PRO A 172 -10.11 -23.23 -4.14
N CYS A 173 -11.02 -22.38 -4.61
CA CYS A 173 -12.44 -22.37 -4.24
C CYS A 173 -13.30 -21.89 -5.43
N ASP A 174 -14.60 -22.10 -5.34
CA ASP A 174 -15.58 -21.57 -6.29
C ASP A 174 -16.18 -20.29 -5.71
N TYR A 175 -15.97 -19.14 -6.37
CA TYR A 175 -16.43 -17.85 -5.87
C TYR A 175 -17.95 -17.76 -5.75
N ALA A 176 -18.69 -18.45 -6.62
CA ALA A 176 -20.14 -18.40 -6.64
C ALA A 176 -20.80 -19.28 -5.56
N THR A 177 -20.11 -20.33 -5.11
CA THR A 177 -20.74 -21.36 -4.25
C THR A 177 -20.06 -21.57 -2.90
N THR A 178 -18.82 -21.11 -2.72
CA THR A 178 -18.10 -21.27 -1.45
C THR A 178 -18.57 -20.23 -0.43
N PRO A 179 -19.24 -20.63 0.66
CA PRO A 179 -19.73 -19.67 1.65
C PRO A 179 -18.58 -19.13 2.49
N ALA A 180 -18.68 -17.85 2.87
CA ALA A 180 -17.81 -17.26 3.87
C ALA A 180 -18.02 -17.95 5.24
N ALA A 181 -16.93 -18.13 5.99
CA ALA A 181 -16.91 -18.74 7.31
C ALA A 181 -15.95 -18.00 8.23
N CYS A 182 -16.18 -18.07 9.55
CA CYS A 182 -15.14 -17.67 10.50
C CYS A 182 -14.17 -18.83 10.69
N ASP A 183 -12.88 -18.52 10.80
CA ASP A 183 -11.86 -19.53 11.05
C ASP A 183 -12.15 -20.23 12.39
N PRO A 184 -12.16 -21.58 12.45
CA PRO A 184 -12.46 -22.31 13.68
C PRO A 184 -11.39 -22.14 14.76
N ASP A 185 -10.16 -21.81 14.37
CA ASP A 185 -9.01 -21.66 15.28
C ASP A 185 -8.74 -20.19 15.63
N ASP A 186 -9.34 -19.23 14.90
CA ASP A 186 -9.24 -17.79 15.15
C ASP A 186 -10.55 -17.04 14.83
N ALA A 187 -11.25 -16.61 15.88
CA ALA A 187 -12.53 -15.91 15.75
C ALA A 187 -12.42 -14.54 15.06
N ASP A 188 -11.22 -13.97 14.94
CA ASP A 188 -11.01 -12.67 14.31
C ASP A 188 -10.65 -12.79 12.82
N VAL A 189 -10.61 -14.02 12.30
CA VAL A 189 -10.30 -14.30 10.89
C VAL A 189 -11.55 -14.73 10.13
N LEU A 190 -11.85 -13.99 9.07
CA LEU A 190 -12.83 -14.36 8.05
C LEU A 190 -12.14 -15.18 6.95
N VAL A 191 -12.71 -16.34 6.63
CA VAL A 191 -12.32 -17.17 5.49
C VAL A 191 -13.38 -17.03 4.40
N GLU A 192 -12.97 -16.57 3.23
CA GLU A 192 -13.88 -16.42 2.09
C GLU A 192 -13.18 -16.75 0.77
N CYS A 193 -13.97 -17.00 -0.28
CA CYS A 193 -13.43 -17.18 -1.62
C CYS A 193 -13.21 -15.81 -2.26
N SER A 194 -11.97 -15.53 -2.66
CA SER A 194 -11.65 -14.32 -3.41
C SER A 194 -12.18 -14.40 -4.84
N PRO A 195 -12.38 -13.26 -5.53
CA PRO A 195 -12.79 -13.22 -6.94
C PRO A 195 -11.83 -13.93 -7.91
N ALA A 196 -10.60 -14.25 -7.47
CA ALA A 196 -9.64 -15.04 -8.23
C ALA A 196 -9.86 -16.56 -8.14
N GLY A 197 -10.79 -17.02 -7.31
CA GLY A 197 -11.07 -18.44 -7.11
C GLY A 197 -10.12 -19.10 -6.09
N PHE A 198 -9.61 -18.34 -5.13
CA PHE A 198 -8.79 -18.85 -4.03
C PHE A 198 -9.32 -18.44 -2.66
N LEU A 199 -9.23 -19.34 -1.68
CA LEU A 199 -9.53 -19.04 -0.29
C LEU A 199 -8.56 -17.98 0.22
N THR A 200 -9.11 -16.93 0.81
CA THR A 200 -8.37 -15.89 1.51
C THR A 200 -8.74 -15.91 2.99
N ARG A 201 -7.77 -15.55 3.82
CA ARG A 201 -7.93 -15.39 5.27
C ARG A 201 -7.74 -13.91 5.61
N VAL A 202 -8.83 -13.27 6.01
CA VAL A 202 -8.91 -11.83 6.28
C VAL A 202 -8.95 -11.64 7.79
N HIS A 203 -7.86 -11.11 8.36
CA HIS A 203 -7.82 -10.74 9.77
C HIS A 203 -8.56 -9.42 9.99
N CYS A 204 -9.75 -9.50 10.58
CA CYS A 204 -10.68 -8.38 10.71
C CYS A 204 -10.09 -7.17 11.46
N PRO A 205 -9.35 -7.33 12.58
CA PRO A 205 -8.77 -6.19 13.30
C PRO A 205 -7.72 -5.39 12.52
N SER A 206 -7.11 -5.94 11.47
CA SER A 206 -6.03 -5.25 10.71
C SER A 206 -6.44 -4.86 9.29
N GLN A 207 -7.30 -5.64 8.64
CA GLN A 207 -7.72 -5.41 7.26
C GLN A 207 -8.88 -4.39 7.18
N TYR A 208 -9.01 -3.77 6.02
CA TYR A 208 -10.08 -2.88 5.63
C TYR A 208 -10.82 -3.46 4.43
N ASN A 209 -12.14 -3.28 4.40
CA ASN A 209 -12.89 -3.30 3.15
C ASN A 209 -13.42 -1.90 2.85
N LEU A 210 -14.10 -1.78 1.71
CA LEU A 210 -14.81 -0.58 1.33
C LEU A 210 -16.20 -0.92 0.81
N VAL A 211 -17.08 0.07 0.84
CA VAL A 211 -18.36 0.03 0.12
C VAL A 211 -18.58 1.36 -0.59
N HIS A 212 -19.02 1.27 -1.84
CA HIS A 212 -19.48 2.40 -2.63
C HIS A 212 -20.99 2.51 -2.52
N VAL A 213 -21.48 3.65 -2.01
CA VAL A 213 -22.90 3.94 -1.89
C VAL A 213 -23.27 5.02 -2.89
N ASN A 214 -24.05 4.63 -3.90
CA ASN A 214 -24.57 5.56 -4.91
C ASN A 214 -25.84 6.24 -4.40
N GLY A 215 -25.72 7.51 -4.03
CA GLY A 215 -26.82 8.34 -3.55
C GLY A 215 -27.24 9.41 -4.56
N ARG A 216 -28.24 10.23 -4.18
CA ARG A 216 -28.66 11.39 -4.99
C ARG A 216 -27.57 12.46 -5.09
N ASP A 217 -26.70 12.53 -4.10
CA ASP A 217 -25.63 13.53 -3.99
C ASP A 217 -24.31 13.03 -4.60
N GLY A 218 -24.33 11.90 -5.31
CA GLY A 218 -23.16 11.25 -5.89
C GLY A 218 -22.78 9.95 -5.19
N GLU A 219 -21.67 9.39 -5.62
CA GLU A 219 -21.05 8.22 -5.02
C GLU A 219 -20.30 8.60 -3.74
N GLN A 220 -20.49 7.83 -2.68
CA GLN A 220 -19.77 7.97 -1.41
C GLN A 220 -19.03 6.68 -1.09
N VAL A 221 -17.79 6.80 -0.64
CA VAL A 221 -16.94 5.68 -0.23
C VAL A 221 -16.94 5.59 1.28
N PHE A 222 -17.23 4.40 1.82
CA PHE A 222 -17.13 4.13 3.26
C PHE A 222 -16.16 2.98 3.52
N SER A 223 -15.23 3.19 4.44
CA SER A 223 -14.40 2.13 5.00
C SER A 223 -15.20 1.20 5.88
N ILE A 224 -14.88 -0.08 5.80
CA ILE A 224 -15.35 -1.12 6.70
C ILE A 224 -14.13 -1.64 7.48
N ALA A 225 -14.04 -1.25 8.75
CA ALA A 225 -13.01 -1.70 9.68
C ALA A 225 -13.70 -2.52 10.79
N GLY A 226 -13.78 -3.83 10.59
CA GLY A 226 -14.29 -4.76 11.59
C GLY A 226 -13.29 -5.02 12.71
N GLU A 227 -13.77 -5.67 13.76
CA GLU A 227 -12.98 -6.07 14.92
C GLU A 227 -12.93 -7.60 15.06
N THR A 228 -13.90 -8.33 14.52
CA THR A 228 -13.98 -9.78 14.63
C THR A 228 -14.77 -10.38 13.47
N CYS A 229 -14.70 -11.69 13.26
CA CYS A 229 -15.56 -12.37 12.30
C CYS A 229 -16.94 -12.65 12.93
N GLY A 230 -18.00 -12.30 12.20
CA GLY A 230 -19.36 -12.51 12.68
C GLY A 230 -20.40 -12.35 11.57
N PHE A 231 -21.67 -12.48 11.93
CA PHE A 231 -22.76 -12.29 10.97
C PHE A 231 -22.93 -10.81 10.63
N ASP A 232 -22.71 -10.47 9.37
CA ASP A 232 -22.93 -9.15 8.79
C ASP A 232 -24.38 -9.08 8.29
N GLU A 233 -25.24 -8.38 9.04
CA GLU A 233 -26.65 -8.20 8.69
C GLU A 233 -26.86 -7.43 7.38
N GLN A 234 -25.91 -6.58 6.99
CA GLN A 234 -25.98 -5.76 5.78
C GLN A 234 -25.68 -6.60 4.53
N ARG A 235 -24.78 -7.59 4.65
CA ARG A 235 -24.46 -8.56 3.57
C ARG A 235 -25.33 -9.81 3.60
N GLY A 236 -25.93 -10.15 4.74
CA GLY A 236 -26.66 -11.40 4.92
C GLY A 236 -25.75 -12.65 4.95
N ALA A 237 -24.48 -12.47 5.29
CA ALA A 237 -23.44 -13.50 5.29
C ALA A 237 -22.45 -13.27 6.46
N LEU A 238 -21.50 -14.18 6.66
CA LEU A 238 -20.39 -13.92 7.58
C LEU A 238 -19.43 -12.88 6.98
N GLY A 239 -18.89 -12.02 7.82
CA GLY A 239 -17.99 -10.94 7.44
C GLY A 239 -17.24 -10.37 8.64
N CYS A 240 -16.40 -9.37 8.38
CA CYS A 240 -15.75 -8.60 9.45
C CYS A 240 -16.72 -7.56 10.01
N VAL A 241 -17.07 -7.72 11.29
CA VAL A 241 -18.10 -6.91 11.96
C VAL A 241 -17.54 -6.14 13.16
N GLY A 242 -18.22 -5.06 13.54
CA GLY A 242 -17.95 -4.37 14.80
C GLY A 242 -18.48 -5.14 16.01
N THR A 243 -17.94 -4.85 17.18
CA THR A 243 -18.37 -5.44 18.47
C THR A 243 -19.18 -4.47 19.33
N GLY A 244 -19.27 -3.20 18.92
CA GLY A 244 -19.95 -2.14 19.65
C GLY A 244 -21.46 -2.07 19.44
N GLU A 245 -22.00 -0.87 19.64
CA GLU A 245 -23.43 -0.57 19.51
C GLU A 245 -23.92 -0.79 18.08
N ALA A 246 -25.21 -1.11 17.93
CA ALA A 246 -25.83 -1.25 16.62
C ALA A 246 -25.82 0.08 15.86
N CYS A 247 -25.52 0.03 14.56
CA CYS A 247 -25.54 1.17 13.66
C CYS A 247 -26.44 0.86 12.45
N PRO A 248 -27.38 1.75 12.11
CA PRO A 248 -28.41 1.45 11.12
C PRO A 248 -27.94 1.60 9.66
N PHE A 249 -26.80 2.26 9.44
CA PHE A 249 -26.28 2.56 8.10
C PHE A 249 -24.74 2.71 8.12
N PHE A 250 -24.12 2.55 6.95
CA PHE A 250 -22.68 2.78 6.76
C PHE A 250 -22.29 4.17 7.28
N SER A 251 -21.22 4.20 8.06
CA SER A 251 -20.64 5.43 8.60
C SER A 251 -19.16 5.19 8.86
N GLN A 252 -18.39 6.27 8.79
CA GLN A 252 -16.98 6.30 9.13
C GLN A 252 -16.66 7.66 9.75
N ARG A 253 -15.82 7.67 10.77
CA ARG A 253 -15.31 8.92 11.36
C ARG A 253 -13.93 8.70 11.98
N CYS A 254 -13.17 9.79 12.01
CA CYS A 254 -11.95 9.90 12.77
C CYS A 254 -12.18 10.81 13.99
N ASP A 255 -11.97 10.27 15.19
CA ASP A 255 -11.93 11.03 16.43
C ASP A 255 -10.51 10.96 17.01
N GLY A 256 -9.69 11.95 16.67
CA GLY A 256 -8.26 11.93 16.95
C GLY A 256 -7.58 10.73 16.27
N ALA A 257 -7.01 9.83 17.08
CA ALA A 257 -6.38 8.60 16.61
C ALA A 257 -7.35 7.42 16.47
N VAL A 258 -8.63 7.58 16.81
CA VAL A 258 -9.60 6.48 16.75
C VAL A 258 -10.38 6.53 15.44
N LEU A 259 -10.24 5.45 14.66
CA LEU A 259 -11.13 5.16 13.55
C LEU A 259 -12.37 4.46 14.07
N GLU A 260 -13.55 4.98 13.76
CA GLU A 260 -14.82 4.30 14.02
C GLU A 260 -15.57 4.10 12.71
N THR A 261 -16.01 2.87 12.45
CA THR A 261 -16.82 2.53 11.27
C THR A 261 -18.03 1.68 11.65
N CYS A 262 -19.11 1.78 10.88
CA CYS A 262 -20.21 0.82 10.96
C CYS A 262 -19.88 -0.40 10.09
N ALA A 263 -19.49 -1.51 10.73
CA ALA A 263 -19.12 -2.76 10.08
C ALA A 263 -20.12 -3.87 10.45
N GLY A 264 -20.87 -4.36 9.47
CA GLY A 264 -21.86 -5.42 9.67
C GLY A 264 -23.01 -5.06 10.62
N GLY A 265 -23.44 -3.79 10.61
CA GLY A 265 -24.52 -3.31 11.47
C GLY A 265 -24.12 -3.01 12.91
N LYS A 266 -22.82 -3.07 13.24
CA LYS A 266 -22.27 -2.66 14.55
C LYS A 266 -21.09 -1.72 14.41
N LEU A 267 -20.94 -0.82 15.37
CA LEU A 267 -19.78 0.06 15.43
C LEU A 267 -18.52 -0.75 15.76
N GLY A 268 -17.53 -0.68 14.88
CA GLY A 268 -16.15 -1.12 15.13
C GLY A 268 -15.26 0.08 15.42
N ARG A 269 -14.30 -0.08 16.34
CA ARG A 269 -13.31 0.95 16.66
C ARG A 269 -11.90 0.41 16.51
N ARG A 270 -11.01 1.25 15.97
CA ARG A 270 -9.60 0.93 15.83
C ARG A 270 -8.77 2.10 16.36
N ASP A 271 -7.94 1.83 17.36
CA ASP A 271 -6.96 2.79 17.85
C ASP A 271 -5.75 2.79 16.91
N CYS A 272 -5.69 3.80 16.04
CA CYS A 272 -4.61 3.91 15.05
C CYS A 272 -3.25 4.16 15.71
N ALA A 273 -3.20 4.80 16.87
CA ALA A 273 -1.94 5.09 17.55
C ALA A 273 -1.31 3.82 18.19
N ALA A 274 -2.11 2.77 18.39
CA ALA A 274 -1.66 1.48 18.90
C ALA A 274 -1.17 0.52 17.79
N LEU A 275 -1.19 0.95 16.52
CA LEU A 275 -0.82 0.11 15.40
C LEU A 275 0.63 0.34 14.98
N GLU A 276 1.30 -0.74 14.58
CA GLU A 276 2.59 -0.67 13.91
C GLU A 276 2.43 -0.42 12.40
N PRO A 277 3.34 0.32 11.76
CA PRO A 277 4.44 1.07 12.36
C PRO A 277 3.94 2.27 13.20
N ALA A 278 4.65 2.61 14.25
CA ALA A 278 4.33 3.75 15.11
C ALA A 278 4.19 5.08 14.33
N GLY A 279 3.43 6.04 14.89
CA GLY A 279 3.18 7.35 14.27
C GLY A 279 1.90 7.42 13.44
N GLN A 280 1.07 6.38 13.50
CA GLN A 280 -0.23 6.36 12.82
C GLN A 280 -1.30 7.17 13.57
N GLY A 281 -2.18 7.79 12.79
CA GLY A 281 -3.40 8.45 13.24
C GLY A 281 -4.57 8.10 12.32
N CYS A 282 -5.77 8.58 12.65
CA CYS A 282 -6.93 8.40 11.78
C CYS A 282 -7.03 9.56 10.79
N GLY A 283 -7.13 9.24 9.50
CA GLY A 283 -7.31 10.21 8.44
C GLY A 283 -8.19 9.68 7.31
N PHE A 284 -8.33 10.46 6.25
CA PHE A 284 -9.05 10.08 5.04
C PHE A 284 -8.08 9.98 3.88
N LEU A 285 -8.23 8.94 3.06
CA LEU A 285 -7.47 8.80 1.82
C LEU A 285 -7.93 9.88 0.83
N GLN A 286 -6.97 10.63 0.29
CA GLN A 286 -7.26 11.81 -0.53
C GLN A 286 -7.34 11.50 -2.03
N SER A 287 -6.77 10.37 -2.47
CA SER A 287 -6.63 10.05 -3.89
C SER A 287 -6.68 8.55 -4.15
N GLY A 288 -6.75 8.19 -5.43
CA GLY A 288 -6.80 6.81 -5.90
C GLY A 288 -8.16 6.14 -5.71
N GLN A 289 -8.20 4.83 -5.91
CA GLN A 289 -9.43 4.02 -5.87
C GLN A 289 -10.14 4.03 -4.50
N LEU A 290 -9.46 4.46 -3.45
CA LEU A 290 -9.96 4.48 -2.07
C LEU A 290 -10.24 5.90 -1.57
N ALA A 291 -10.20 6.91 -2.44
CA ALA A 291 -10.39 8.30 -2.05
C ALA A 291 -11.72 8.48 -1.30
N GLY A 292 -11.66 9.19 -0.17
CA GLY A 292 -12.79 9.40 0.73
C GLY A 292 -12.96 8.34 1.82
N ALA A 293 -12.23 7.22 1.78
CA ALA A 293 -12.27 6.20 2.81
C ALA A 293 -11.44 6.62 4.04
N ALA A 294 -11.95 6.40 5.25
CA ALA A 294 -11.24 6.65 6.51
C ALA A 294 -10.30 5.47 6.87
N SER A 295 -9.08 5.73 7.30
CA SER A 295 -8.14 4.69 7.72
C SER A 295 -7.13 5.17 8.74
N CYS A 296 -6.53 4.21 9.44
CA CYS A 296 -5.27 4.41 10.12
C CYS A 296 -4.13 4.50 9.10
N GLY A 297 -3.34 5.57 9.18
CA GLY A 297 -2.16 5.82 8.35
C GLY A 297 -1.29 6.90 8.98
N LEU A 298 -0.20 7.29 8.33
CA LEU A 298 0.65 8.37 8.82
C LEU A 298 -0.11 9.70 8.74
N VAL A 299 -0.19 10.44 9.84
CA VAL A 299 -0.89 11.73 9.90
C VAL A 299 0.01 12.75 10.58
N GLY A 300 0.24 13.89 9.90
CA GLY A 300 0.96 15.03 10.49
C GLY A 300 2.48 14.84 10.64
N GLY A 301 3.08 13.92 9.88
CA GLY A 301 4.53 13.75 9.82
C GLY A 301 5.24 14.97 9.19
N ALA A 302 6.54 15.08 9.44
CA ALA A 302 7.42 16.07 8.83
C ALA A 302 7.78 15.76 7.36
N CYS A 303 7.46 14.56 6.87
CA CYS A 303 7.53 14.14 5.46
C CYS A 303 6.41 13.13 5.13
N ASP A 304 6.18 12.89 3.83
CA ASP A 304 5.23 11.90 3.32
C ASP A 304 5.95 10.76 2.56
N LEU A 305 5.40 9.53 2.61
CA LEU A 305 5.98 8.40 1.86
C LEU A 305 5.83 8.56 0.34
N GLY A 306 4.97 9.46 -0.12
CA GLY A 306 4.81 9.90 -1.50
C GLY A 306 5.88 10.87 -1.98
N ASP A 307 6.64 11.52 -1.09
CA ASP A 307 7.65 12.52 -1.44
C ASP A 307 8.84 11.94 -2.25
N ASP A 308 9.60 12.82 -2.91
CA ASP A 308 10.83 12.44 -3.61
C ASP A 308 11.93 11.98 -2.63
N GLU A 309 12.62 10.90 -3.02
CA GLU A 309 13.83 10.42 -2.35
C GLU A 309 15.08 11.06 -2.98
N ALA A 310 16.20 11.09 -2.26
CA ALA A 310 17.42 11.74 -2.74
C ALA A 310 18.70 11.02 -2.33
N CYS A 311 19.77 11.23 -3.11
CA CYS A 311 21.14 10.85 -2.73
C CYS A 311 21.99 12.10 -2.49
N ASP A 312 22.66 12.16 -1.34
CA ASP A 312 23.76 13.09 -1.05
C ASP A 312 25.07 12.29 -0.96
N GLY A 313 25.76 12.18 -2.10
CA GLY A 313 26.91 11.28 -2.23
C GLY A 313 26.50 9.81 -2.03
N ALA A 314 26.97 9.20 -0.94
CA ALA A 314 26.61 7.82 -0.57
C ALA A 314 25.43 7.74 0.41
N VAL A 315 24.85 8.88 0.81
CA VAL A 315 23.77 8.94 1.79
C VAL A 315 22.42 9.02 1.08
N LEU A 316 21.58 8.00 1.28
CA LEU A 316 20.19 7.97 0.84
C LEU A 316 19.33 8.74 1.85
N ARG A 317 18.55 9.71 1.39
CA ARG A 317 17.59 10.49 2.17
C ARG A 317 16.17 10.11 1.76
N TYR A 318 15.32 9.85 2.75
CA TYR A 318 13.98 9.34 2.56
C TYR A 318 13.07 9.73 3.73
N CYS A 319 11.78 9.52 3.58
CA CYS A 319 10.81 9.59 4.66
C CYS A 319 10.70 8.24 5.39
N GLY A 320 11.15 8.19 6.64
CA GLY A 320 11.01 7.03 7.53
C GLY A 320 9.81 7.20 8.44
N TRP A 321 8.65 6.65 8.05
CA TRP A 321 7.41 6.65 8.85
C TRP A 321 6.97 8.05 9.32
N GLY A 322 7.05 9.03 8.42
CA GLY A 322 6.64 10.42 8.71
C GLY A 322 7.75 11.32 9.23
N GLU A 323 8.96 10.79 9.45
CA GLU A 323 10.13 11.57 9.86
C GLU A 323 11.26 11.52 8.82
N PRO A 324 11.94 12.65 8.52
CA PRO A 324 13.09 12.65 7.64
C PRO A 324 14.19 11.71 8.16
N ALA A 325 14.58 10.76 7.32
CA ALA A 325 15.58 9.76 7.61
C ALA A 325 16.73 9.81 6.61
N ALA A 326 17.88 9.27 7.03
CA ALA A 326 19.06 9.16 6.19
C ALA A 326 19.82 7.86 6.49
N LEU A 327 20.41 7.29 5.44
CA LEU A 327 21.17 6.05 5.51
C LEU A 327 22.45 6.18 4.69
N ASP A 328 23.59 5.82 5.25
CA ASP A 328 24.84 5.66 4.48
C ASP A 328 24.87 4.28 3.81
N CYS A 329 24.71 4.26 2.49
CA CYS A 329 24.73 3.04 1.69
C CYS A 329 26.04 2.25 1.83
N ARG A 330 27.18 2.93 1.98
CA ARG A 330 28.48 2.24 2.15
C ARG A 330 28.60 1.59 3.50
N ALA A 331 28.11 2.25 4.55
CA ALA A 331 28.02 1.64 5.87
C ALA A 331 27.08 0.42 5.88
N ALA A 332 26.05 0.44 5.05
CA ALA A 332 25.12 -0.68 4.83
C ALA A 332 25.66 -1.78 3.89
N GLY A 333 26.90 -1.66 3.39
CA GLY A 333 27.56 -2.69 2.57
C GLY A 333 27.41 -2.54 1.05
N TYR A 334 26.85 -1.43 0.59
CA TYR A 334 26.66 -1.10 -0.83
C TYR A 334 27.80 -0.20 -1.36
N THR A 335 27.92 -0.05 -2.69
CA THR A 335 29.00 0.76 -3.29
C THR A 335 28.73 2.27 -3.24
N GLY A 336 27.45 2.66 -3.27
CA GLY A 336 27.01 4.06 -3.31
C GLY A 336 25.49 4.21 -3.30
N CYS A 337 25.03 5.40 -3.66
CA CYS A 337 23.61 5.76 -3.78
C CYS A 337 23.36 6.29 -5.19
N ALA A 338 22.25 5.89 -5.81
CA ALA A 338 21.81 6.39 -7.10
C ALA A 338 20.29 6.69 -7.08
N THR A 339 19.82 7.44 -8.07
CA THR A 339 18.41 7.79 -8.23
C THR A 339 17.86 7.28 -9.55
N ALA A 340 16.56 6.98 -9.58
CA ALA A 340 15.81 6.66 -10.79
C ALA A 340 14.48 7.43 -10.81
N ALA A 341 13.88 7.57 -11.99
CA ALA A 341 12.52 8.10 -12.12
C ALA A 341 11.53 6.93 -12.13
N GLN A 342 10.50 7.01 -11.29
CA GLN A 342 9.45 6.00 -11.22
C GLN A 342 8.12 6.66 -10.92
N GLY A 343 7.10 6.43 -11.75
CA GLY A 343 5.75 6.97 -11.49
C GLY A 343 5.67 8.49 -11.36
N GLY A 344 6.60 9.24 -11.97
CA GLY A 344 6.65 10.70 -11.90
C GLY A 344 7.38 11.28 -10.68
N ARG A 345 7.92 10.43 -9.80
CA ARG A 345 8.74 10.80 -8.64
C ARG A 345 10.19 10.34 -8.80
N THR A 346 11.07 10.97 -8.06
CA THR A 346 12.47 10.54 -7.90
C THR A 346 12.53 9.50 -6.77
N VAL A 347 13.05 8.32 -7.09
CA VAL A 347 13.38 7.28 -6.10
C VAL A 347 14.88 7.15 -5.95
N ALA A 348 15.34 6.83 -4.75
CA ALA A 348 16.75 6.62 -4.42
C ALA A 348 16.97 5.18 -3.95
N TYR A 349 18.14 4.63 -4.27
CA TYR A 349 18.50 3.27 -3.92
C TYR A 349 20.00 3.15 -3.71
N CYS A 350 20.39 2.19 -2.87
CA CYS A 350 21.80 1.83 -2.70
C CYS A 350 22.26 0.92 -3.84
N THR A 351 23.40 1.23 -4.45
CA THR A 351 23.93 0.48 -5.59
C THR A 351 24.74 -0.74 -5.13
N PRO A 352 24.58 -1.93 -5.73
CA PRO A 352 25.36 -3.12 -5.38
C PRO A 352 26.88 -2.93 -5.45
#